data_AF-A0A957UYZ6-F1
#
_entry.id   AF-A0A957UYZ6-F1
#
_cell.length_a   1.000
_cell.length_b   1.000
_cell.length_c   1.000
_cell.angle_alpha   90.00
_cell.angle_beta   90.00
_cell.angle_gamma   90.00
#
_symmetry.space_group_name_H-M   'P 1'
#
loop_
_entity.id
_entity.type
_entity.pdbx_description
1 polymer ?
#
loop_
_entity_poly.entity_id
_entity_poly.type
_entity_poly.pdbx_seq_one_letter_code
_entity_poly.pdbx_strand_id
1 'polypeptide(L)'
;MTTGRDLGEKMLAIEELYMQEIRQLPAADRLQLLALIARDLASTQSTPVRRVTELRGLGKEIWQDVDAQHYVDELRSDWDRGI
;
A
#
# COMPACT_ATOMS: atom_id res chain seq x y z
N MET A 1 5.16 43.78 -28.64
CA MET A 1 5.44 42.34 -28.42
C MET A 1 5.23 42.07 -26.94
N THR A 2 4.01 41.69 -26.57
CA THR A 2 3.55 41.53 -25.18
C THR A 2 2.97 40.13 -25.05
N THR A 3 3.82 39.16 -24.75
CA THR A 3 3.40 37.81 -24.33
C THR A 3 4.35 37.36 -23.23
N GLY A 4 4.27 38.03 -22.08
CA GLY A 4 5.07 37.75 -20.88
C GLY A 4 4.21 37.56 -19.63
N ARG A 5 2.93 37.21 -19.78
CA ARG A 5 1.98 37.21 -18.65
C ARG A 5 0.81 36.23 -18.83
N ASP A 6 1.07 35.00 -19.30
CA ASP A 6 -0.01 34.01 -19.50
C ASP A 6 0.34 32.55 -19.15
N LEU A 7 1.44 32.31 -18.43
CA LEU A 7 1.71 31.00 -17.79
C LEU A 7 1.68 31.09 -16.26
N GLY A 8 1.15 32.22 -15.74
CA GLY A 8 1.12 32.57 -14.33
C GLY A 8 -0.16 32.15 -13.61
N GLU A 9 -0.93 31.20 -14.15
CA GLU A 9 -2.11 30.66 -13.48
C GLU A 9 -1.89 29.21 -13.03
N LYS A 10 -1.72 29.08 -11.71
CA LYS A 10 -2.09 27.92 -10.89
C LYS A 10 -1.24 26.66 -10.98
N MET A 11 0.03 26.81 -10.63
CA MET A 11 0.67 25.81 -9.76
C MET A 11 1.27 26.59 -8.60
N LEU A 12 0.62 26.57 -7.42
CA LEU A 12 1.34 27.01 -6.22
C LEU A 12 2.59 26.12 -6.13
N ALA A 13 3.76 26.72 -5.95
CA ALA A 13 4.93 25.94 -5.60
C ALA A 13 4.56 25.10 -4.37
N ILE A 14 4.86 23.80 -4.36
CA ILE A 14 4.46 22.90 -3.27
C ILE A 14 4.90 23.45 -1.90
N GLU A 15 6.05 24.12 -1.87
CA GLU A 15 6.58 24.82 -0.69
C GLU A 15 5.68 25.98 -0.24
N GLU A 16 5.13 26.76 -1.17
CA GLU A 16 4.22 27.86 -0.88
C GLU A 16 2.89 27.35 -0.32
N LEU A 17 2.31 26.31 -0.95
CA LEU A 17 1.11 25.62 -0.44
C LEU A 17 1.35 25.09 0.98
N TYR A 18 2.51 24.47 1.21
CA TYR A 18 2.85 23.95 2.53
C TYR A 18 2.93 25.07 3.57
N MET A 19 3.60 26.18 3.25
CA MET A 19 3.84 27.26 4.19
C MET A 19 2.56 28.07 4.50
N GLN A 20 1.75 28.34 3.47
CA GLN A 20 0.55 29.18 3.60
C GLN A 20 -0.63 28.40 4.17
N GLU A 21 -0.85 27.16 3.73
CA GLU A 21 -2.09 26.43 4.01
C GLU A 21 -1.88 25.25 4.99
N ILE A 22 -0.86 24.41 4.75
CA ILE A 22 -0.73 23.15 5.49
C ILE A 22 -0.08 23.36 6.87
N ARG A 23 0.94 24.22 6.96
CA ARG A 23 1.70 24.44 8.20
C ARG A 23 0.84 25.06 9.31
N GLN A 24 -0.14 25.88 8.95
CA GLN A 24 -1.03 26.56 9.89
C GLN A 24 -2.06 25.62 10.54
N LEU A 25 -2.30 24.45 9.95
CA LEU A 25 -3.24 23.47 10.48
C LEU A 25 -2.74 22.87 11.81
N PRO A 26 -3.67 22.55 12.74
CA PRO A 26 -3.38 21.71 13.90
C PRO A 26 -2.69 20.41 13.51
N ALA A 27 -1.88 19.86 14.43
CA ALA A 27 -1.15 18.62 14.17
C ALA A 27 -2.06 17.44 13.78
N ALA A 28 -3.25 17.34 14.39
CA ALA A 28 -4.24 16.32 14.07
C ALA A 28 -4.72 16.41 12.62
N ASP A 29 -5.05 17.61 12.15
CA ASP A 29 -5.55 17.85 10.80
C ASP A 29 -4.47 17.59 9.74
N ARG A 30 -3.21 17.93 10.03
CA ARG A 30 -2.08 17.57 9.15
C ARG A 30 -1.88 16.07 9.04
N LEU A 31 -2.05 15.32 10.14
CA LEU A 31 -1.99 13.86 10.12
C LEU A 31 -3.14 13.26 9.33
N GLN A 32 -4.35 13.82 9.45
CA GLN A 32 -5.50 13.41 8.66
C GLN A 32 -5.26 13.68 7.16
N LEU A 33 -4.73 14.86 6.80
CA LEU A 33 -4.37 15.20 5.43
C LEU A 33 -3.33 14.22 4.87
N LEU A 34 -2.28 13.91 5.64
CA LEU A 34 -1.27 12.93 5.26
C LEU A 34 -1.89 11.55 4.98
N ALA A 35 -2.80 11.09 5.82
CA ALA A 35 -3.49 9.82 5.64
C ALA A 35 -4.35 9.80 4.36
N LEU A 36 -5.03 10.91 4.05
CA LEU A 36 -5.81 11.05 2.82
C LEU A 36 -4.92 10.95 1.57
N ILE A 37 -3.79 11.68 1.56
CA ILE A 37 -2.82 11.65 0.46
C ILE A 37 -2.24 10.25 0.31
N ALA A 38 -1.83 9.60 1.41
CA ALA A 38 -1.29 8.24 1.37
C ALA A 38 -2.29 7.24 0.78
N ARG A 39 -3.57 7.34 1.16
CA ARG A 39 -4.63 6.49 0.60
C ARG A 39 -4.84 6.74 -0.89
N ASP A 40 -4.85 8.00 -1.30
CA ASP A 40 -5.02 8.37 -2.71
C ASP A 40 -3.90 7.77 -3.56
N LEU A 41 -2.64 7.94 -3.13
CA LEU A 41 -1.46 7.36 -3.78
C LEU A 41 -1.47 5.83 -3.80
N ALA A 42 -1.96 5.19 -2.73
CA ALA A 42 -2.12 3.74 -2.70
C ALA A 42 -3.19 3.24 -3.68
N SER A 43 -4.22 4.04 -3.94
CA SER A 43 -5.30 3.69 -4.88
C SER A 43 -4.92 3.93 -6.35
N THR A 44 -4.01 4.89 -6.61
CA THR A 44 -3.48 5.16 -7.97
C THR A 44 -2.46 4.11 -8.40
N GLN A 45 -1.80 3.45 -7.45
CA GLN A 45 -1.10 2.21 -7.73
C GLN A 45 -2.16 1.14 -7.94
N SER A 46 -2.54 0.87 -9.19
CA SER A 46 -3.31 -0.32 -9.51
C SER A 46 -2.51 -1.50 -8.96
N THR A 47 -2.90 -2.06 -7.82
CA THR A 47 -2.33 -3.31 -7.38
C THR A 47 -2.63 -4.28 -8.53
N PRO A 48 -1.60 -4.79 -9.24
CA PRO A 48 -1.86 -5.69 -10.35
C PRO A 48 -2.74 -6.81 -9.81
N VAL A 49 -3.80 -7.16 -10.54
CA VAL A 49 -4.72 -8.23 -10.15
C VAL A 49 -3.89 -9.48 -9.90
N ARG A 50 -3.57 -9.74 -8.63
CA ARG A 50 -2.67 -10.81 -8.24
C ARG A 50 -3.40 -12.11 -8.49
N ARG A 51 -2.83 -12.98 -9.32
CA ARG A 51 -3.36 -14.32 -9.53
C ARG A 51 -2.71 -15.24 -8.52
N VAL A 52 -3.48 -16.14 -7.91
CA VAL A 52 -2.96 -17.19 -7.00
C VAL A 52 -1.83 -18.00 -7.65
N THR A 53 -1.83 -18.11 -8.99
CA THR A 53 -0.77 -18.77 -9.76
C THR A 53 0.60 -18.10 -9.63
N GLU A 54 0.69 -16.84 -9.26
CA GLU A 54 1.95 -16.13 -8.99
C GLU A 54 2.70 -16.73 -7.79
N LEU A 55 1.98 -17.43 -6.90
CA LEU A 55 2.56 -18.11 -5.73
C LEU A 55 3.01 -19.54 -6.04
N ARG A 56 2.78 -20.05 -7.25
CA ARG A 56 3.14 -21.42 -7.63
C ARG A 56 4.65 -21.59 -7.54
N GLY A 57 5.09 -22.53 -6.70
CA GLY A 57 6.49 -22.91 -6.57
C GLY A 57 7.30 -22.10 -5.55
N LEU A 58 6.77 -20.98 -5.02
CA LEU A 58 7.47 -20.19 -4.00
C LEU A 58 7.71 -20.96 -2.69
N GLY A 59 6.92 -21.98 -2.40
CA GLY A 59 7.12 -22.84 -1.24
C GLY A 59 8.10 -24.00 -1.46
N LYS A 60 8.55 -24.27 -2.68
CA LYS A 60 9.25 -25.54 -2.99
C LYS A 60 10.49 -25.77 -2.12
N GLU A 61 11.31 -24.74 -1.94
CA GLU A 61 12.55 -24.82 -1.16
C GLU A 61 12.27 -24.92 0.35
N ILE A 62 11.21 -24.28 0.84
CA ILE A 62 10.79 -24.33 2.24
C ILE A 62 10.29 -25.73 2.62
N TRP A 63 9.61 -26.40 1.70
CA TRP A 63 8.99 -27.71 1.91
C TRP A 63 9.87 -28.89 1.46
N GLN A 64 11.11 -28.65 1.02
CA GLN A 64 11.94 -29.67 0.38
C GLN A 64 12.22 -30.88 1.30
N ASP A 65 12.46 -30.62 2.58
CA ASP A 65 12.78 -31.66 3.58
C ASP A 65 11.64 -31.89 4.58
N VAL A 66 10.45 -31.37 4.29
CA VAL A 66 9.24 -31.56 5.10
C VAL A 66 8.38 -32.61 4.44
N ASP A 67 8.05 -33.68 5.17
CA ASP A 67 7.00 -34.60 4.75
C ASP A 67 5.64 -33.88 4.85
N ALA A 68 5.20 -33.35 3.70
CA ALA A 68 3.95 -32.61 3.61
C ALA A 68 2.74 -33.46 3.99
N GLN A 69 2.78 -34.77 3.75
CA GLN A 69 1.67 -35.66 4.07
C GLN A 69 1.58 -35.88 5.58
N HIS A 70 2.72 -36.18 6.22
CA HIS A 70 2.80 -36.28 7.68
C HIS A 70 2.32 -35.01 8.37
N TYR A 71 2.78 -33.84 7.91
CA TYR A 71 2.37 -32.55 8.45
C TYR A 71 0.85 -32.32 8.38
N VAL A 72 0.22 -32.68 7.26
CA VAL A 72 -1.23 -32.57 7.09
C VAL A 72 -1.98 -33.53 8.02
N ASP A 73 -1.47 -34.75 8.18
CA ASP A 73 -2.12 -35.76 9.01
C ASP A 73 -2.03 -35.44 10.51
N GLU A 74 -0.92 -34.84 10.97
CA GLU A 74 -0.81 -34.27 12.33
C GLU A 74 -1.84 -33.16 12.55
N LEU A 75 -1.95 -32.22 11.61
CA LEU A 75 -2.89 -31.10 11.70
C LEU A 75 -4.35 -31.57 11.73
N ARG A 76 -4.71 -32.56 10.91
CA ARG A 76 -6.05 -33.18 10.94
C ARG A 76 -6.33 -33.84 12.27
N SER A 77 -5.36 -34.59 12.78
CA SER A 77 -5.48 -35.27 14.07
C SER A 77 -5.67 -34.28 15.22
N ASP A 78 -5.01 -33.12 15.18
CA ASP A 78 -5.21 -32.03 16.15
C ASP A 78 -6.63 -31.46 16.08
N TRP A 79 -7.18 -31.29 14.88
CA TRP A 79 -8.52 -30.74 14.69
C TRP A 79 -9.61 -31.74 15.11
N ASP A 80 -9.43 -33.02 14.78
CA ASP A 80 -10.36 -34.10 15.16
C ASP A 80 -10.39 -34.33 16.68
N ARG A 81 -9.29 -34.03 17.41
CA ARG A 81 -9.25 -34.05 18.87
C ARG A 81 -9.95 -32.86 19.54
N GLY A 82 -10.23 -31.80 18.79
CA GLY A 82 -10.83 -30.56 19.26
C GLY A 82 -12.35 -30.46 19.08
N ILE A 83 -13.02 -31.53 18.62
CA ILE A 83 -14.48 -31.59 18.39
C ILE A 83 -15.13 -32.64 19.29
#